data_AF-A0A3D1AYE8-F1
#
_entry.id   AF-A0A3D1AYE8-F1
#
_cell.length_a   1.000
_cell.length_b   1.000
_cell.length_c   1.000
_cell.angle_alpha   90.00
_cell.angle_beta   90.00
_cell.angle_gamma   90.00
#
_symmetry.space_group_name_H-M   'P 1'
#
loop_
_entity.id
_entity.type
_entity.pdbx_description
1 polymer ?
#
loop_
_entity_poly.entity_id
_entity_poly.type
_entity_poly.pdbx_seq_one_letter_code
_entity_poly.pdbx_strand_id
1 'polypeptide(L)'
;MNRRQFVQIIGATAATPNIHAAAATSVGIATGKGYSPQPPVVWAMQQLENSLTSRGISVRRYDSGASAPPDQFLILVDRLTGTPESVRIAPLGKRPGIAVLAGDARGACYGLLELADRVQNATDP
;
A
#
# COMPACT_ATOMS: atom_id res chain seq x y z
N MET A 1 -21.80 12.22 -26.15
CA MET A 1 -22.09 11.07 -25.26
C MET A 1 -22.47 11.64 -23.90
N ASN A 2 -23.73 11.46 -23.46
CA ASN A 2 -24.36 12.29 -22.43
C ASN A 2 -24.47 11.61 -21.05
N ARG A 3 -24.22 12.41 -20.00
CA ARG A 3 -24.22 12.05 -18.56
C ARG A 3 -25.53 11.44 -18.01
N ARG A 4 -26.63 11.50 -18.76
CA ARG A 4 -27.96 11.04 -18.31
C ARG A 4 -28.28 9.58 -18.63
N GLN A 5 -27.47 8.90 -19.45
CA GLN A 5 -27.67 7.47 -19.74
C GLN A 5 -26.96 6.52 -18.77
N PHE A 6 -26.19 7.03 -17.79
CA PHE A 6 -25.42 6.19 -16.87
C PHE A 6 -26.16 5.84 -15.56
N VAL A 7 -27.27 6.53 -15.22
CA VAL A 7 -27.93 6.42 -13.90
C VAL A 7 -29.06 5.36 -13.86
N GLN A 8 -29.37 4.67 -14.95
CA GLN A 8 -30.49 3.72 -14.99
C GLN A 8 -30.14 2.23 -14.86
N ILE A 9 -28.90 1.89 -14.50
CA ILE A 9 -28.49 0.51 -14.22
C ILE A 9 -27.72 0.64 -12.91
N ILE A 10 -28.27 0.45 -11.71
CA ILE A 10 -28.71 -0.82 -11.13
C ILE A 10 -29.64 -0.45 -9.96
N GLY A 11 -30.94 -0.67 -10.13
CA GLY A 11 -31.90 -0.74 -9.04
C GLY A 11 -32.22 -2.20 -8.74
N ALA A 12 -32.12 -2.57 -7.46
CA ALA A 12 -32.67 -3.75 -6.81
C ALA A 12 -32.16 -5.15 -7.22
N THR A 13 -31.31 -5.72 -6.35
CA THR A 13 -31.42 -7.15 -5.98
C THR A 13 -31.20 -7.33 -4.49
N ALA A 14 -31.98 -8.26 -3.95
CA ALA A 14 -32.23 -8.52 -2.55
C ALA A 14 -31.03 -9.12 -1.78
N ALA A 15 -31.17 -9.03 -0.45
CA ALA A 15 -30.39 -9.63 0.61
C ALA A 15 -29.68 -10.96 0.28
N THR A 16 -28.39 -11.00 0.64
CA THR A 16 -27.74 -12.14 1.30
C THR A 16 -26.84 -11.58 2.40
N PRO A 17 -26.93 -12.01 3.66
CA PRO A 17 -25.81 -11.83 4.58
C PRO A 17 -24.79 -12.87 4.15
N ASN A 18 -24.02 -12.56 3.10
CA ASN A 18 -22.80 -13.28 2.87
C ASN A 18 -21.88 -12.91 4.03
N ILE A 19 -21.89 -13.76 5.04
CA ILE A 19 -20.71 -14.03 5.86
C ILE A 19 -19.71 -14.71 4.91
N HIS A 20 -19.27 -13.99 3.88
CA HIS A 20 -17.91 -14.19 3.41
C HIS A 20 -17.10 -13.77 4.62
N ALA A 21 -16.44 -14.73 5.27
CA ALA A 21 -15.17 -14.42 5.89
C ALA A 21 -14.38 -13.72 4.79
N ALA A 22 -14.40 -12.38 4.81
CA ALA A 22 -13.57 -11.57 3.95
C ALA A 22 -12.18 -12.16 4.19
N ALA A 23 -11.62 -12.84 3.18
CA ALA A 23 -10.25 -13.29 3.26
C ALA A 23 -9.49 -12.03 3.62
N ALA A 24 -9.05 -11.93 4.88
CA ALA A 24 -8.63 -10.66 5.44
C ALA A 24 -7.56 -10.12 4.49
N THR A 25 -7.88 -9.05 3.76
CA THR A 25 -6.98 -8.46 2.79
C THR A 25 -5.75 -8.10 3.58
N SER A 26 -4.68 -8.87 3.36
CA SER A 26 -3.46 -8.72 4.15
C SER A 26 -2.40 -8.09 3.28
N VAL A 27 -1.85 -6.98 3.74
CA VAL A 27 -0.79 -6.24 3.06
C VAL A 27 0.52 -6.51 3.77
N GLY A 28 1.54 -6.87 3.00
CA GLY A 28 2.91 -6.95 3.48
C GLY A 28 3.58 -5.58 3.39
N ILE A 29 4.38 -5.21 4.40
CA ILE A 29 5.32 -4.09 4.32
C ILE A 29 6.72 -4.65 4.53
N ALA A 30 7.64 -4.38 3.60
CA ALA A 30 9.01 -4.88 3.67
C ALA A 30 10.02 -3.89 3.13
N THR A 31 11.29 -4.14 3.41
CA THR A 31 12.42 -3.40 2.86
C THR A 31 13.17 -4.20 1.79
N GLY A 32 13.81 -3.49 0.87
CA GLY A 32 14.73 -4.05 -0.11
C GLY A 32 15.97 -4.67 0.54
N LYS A 33 16.70 -5.49 -0.23
CA LYS A 33 17.88 -6.19 0.28
C LYS A 33 18.96 -5.19 0.71
N GLY A 34 19.37 -5.27 1.97
CA GLY A 34 20.41 -4.38 2.52
C GLY A 34 19.92 -2.95 2.81
N TYR A 35 18.62 -2.69 2.69
CA TYR A 35 18.02 -1.44 3.13
C TYR A 35 17.81 -1.49 4.65
N SER A 36 18.51 -0.64 5.39
CA SER A 36 18.32 -0.48 6.85
C SER A 36 17.51 0.78 7.11
N PRO A 37 16.22 0.67 7.51
CA PRO A 37 15.35 1.83 7.67
C PRO A 37 15.82 2.69 8.85
N GLN A 38 16.02 3.98 8.57
CA GLN A 38 16.34 4.98 9.59
C GLN A 38 15.08 5.31 10.43
N PRO A 39 15.22 5.89 11.64
CA PRO A 39 14.07 6.16 12.50
C PRO A 39 12.90 6.91 11.84
N PRO A 40 13.11 7.93 10.97
CA PRO A 40 12.02 8.57 10.25
C PRO A 40 11.26 7.62 9.31
N VAL A 41 11.97 6.69 8.67
CA VAL A 41 11.37 5.69 7.78
C VAL A 41 10.57 4.68 8.59
N VAL A 42 11.10 4.22 9.73
CA VAL A 42 10.38 3.32 10.64
C VAL A 42 9.07 3.95 11.10
N TRP A 43 9.12 5.22 11.52
CA TRP A 43 7.93 5.99 11.89
C TRP A 43 6.93 6.11 10.72
N ALA A 44 7.39 6.44 9.51
CA ALA A 44 6.50 6.55 8.35
C ALA A 44 5.87 5.21 7.95
N MET A 45 6.61 4.10 8.05
CA MET A 45 6.05 2.76 7.86
C MET A 45 4.96 2.46 8.90
N GLN A 46 5.12 2.91 10.15
CA GLN A 46 4.08 2.80 11.18
C GLN A 46 2.85 3.65 10.84
N GLN A 47 3.03 4.86 10.30
CA GLN A 47 1.89 5.69 9.88
C GLN A 47 1.07 5.03 8.75
N LEU A 48 1.75 4.43 7.78
CA LEU A 48 1.11 3.66 6.72
C LEU A 48 0.36 2.44 7.28
N GLU A 49 1.00 1.68 8.17
CA GLU A 49 0.38 0.55 8.86
C GLU A 49 -0.87 0.97 9.65
N ASN A 50 -0.80 2.07 10.40
CA ASN A 50 -1.95 2.64 11.12
C ASN A 50 -3.08 3.04 10.16
N SER A 51 -2.72 3.63 9.01
CA SER A 51 -3.70 4.05 8.00
C SER A 51 -4.42 2.83 7.39
N LEU A 52 -3.67 1.78 7.02
CA LEU A 52 -4.23 0.53 6.49
C LEU A 52 -5.11 -0.19 7.53
N THR A 53 -4.63 -0.30 8.77
CA THR A 53 -5.38 -0.96 9.85
C THR A 53 -6.66 -0.20 10.22
N SER A 54 -6.65 1.15 10.16
CA SER A 54 -7.85 1.97 10.35
C SER A 54 -8.93 1.71 9.29
N ARG A 55 -8.54 1.20 8.12
CA ARG A 55 -9.41 0.78 7.01
C ARG A 55 -9.85 -0.68 7.11
N GLY A 56 -9.47 -1.39 8.18
CA GLY A 56 -9.76 -2.82 8.38
C GLY A 56 -8.83 -3.77 7.61
N ILE A 57 -7.74 -3.26 7.02
CA ILE A 57 -6.76 -4.08 6.29
C ILE A 57 -5.74 -4.62 7.29
N SER A 58 -5.51 -5.93 7.26
CA SER A 58 -4.49 -6.55 8.10
C SER A 58 -3.09 -6.27 7.54
N VAL A 59 -2.15 -5.87 8.38
CA VAL A 59 -0.77 -5.56 7.94
C VAL A 59 0.21 -6.52 8.59
N ARG A 60 1.19 -6.97 7.82
CA ARG A 60 2.35 -7.71 8.34
C ARG A 60 3.64 -7.09 7.86
N ARG A 61 4.57 -6.87 8.78
CA ARG A 61 5.92 -6.43 8.46
C ARG A 61 6.83 -7.62 8.19
N TYR A 62 7.72 -7.48 7.24
CA TYR A 62 8.74 -8.46 6.91
C TYR A 62 10.11 -7.80 6.83
N ASP A 63 11.15 -8.54 7.22
CA ASP A 63 12.54 -8.07 7.14
C ASP A 63 13.01 -7.87 5.70
N SER A 64 12.42 -8.62 4.76
CA SER A 64 12.73 -8.50 3.34
C SER A 64 11.52 -8.80 2.47
N GLY A 65 11.48 -8.24 1.27
CA GLY A 65 10.44 -8.57 0.29
C GLY A 65 10.38 -10.06 -0.07
N ALA A 66 11.50 -10.79 0.04
CA ALA A 66 11.56 -12.23 -0.23
C ALA A 66 10.86 -13.08 0.85
N SER A 67 10.72 -12.56 2.07
CA SER A 67 10.07 -13.25 3.19
C SER A 67 8.55 -13.18 3.13
N ALA A 68 7.99 -12.28 2.32
CA ALA A 68 6.55 -12.14 2.15
C ALA A 68 6.00 -13.17 1.13
N PRO A 69 4.80 -13.76 1.34
CA PRO A 69 4.16 -14.68 0.40
C PRO A 69 3.99 -14.07 -1.01
N PRO A 70 4.22 -14.84 -2.09
CA PRO A 70 4.27 -14.32 -3.46
C PRO A 70 2.95 -13.67 -3.92
N ASP A 71 1.81 -14.20 -3.48
CA ASP A 71 0.48 -13.72 -3.87
C ASP A 71 -0.05 -12.60 -2.96
N GLN A 72 0.67 -12.27 -1.88
CA GLN A 72 0.30 -11.17 -0.99
C GLN A 72 0.66 -9.83 -1.63
N PHE A 73 -0.25 -8.84 -1.53
CA PHE A 73 0.05 -7.47 -1.92
C PHE A 73 1.18 -6.91 -1.05
N LEU A 74 2.30 -6.54 -1.67
CA LEU A 74 3.50 -6.10 -0.96
C LEU A 74 3.80 -4.62 -1.21
N ILE A 75 4.00 -3.87 -0.14
CA ILE A 75 4.60 -2.54 -0.15
C ILE A 75 6.09 -2.71 0.16
N LEU A 76 6.93 -2.47 -0.84
CA LEU A 76 8.39 -2.60 -0.73
C LEU A 76 9.05 -1.24 -0.68
N VAL A 77 9.82 -0.96 0.37
CA VAL A 77 10.66 0.25 0.45
C VAL A 77 12.08 -0.09 0.05
N ASP A 78 12.62 0.56 -0.97
CA ASP A 78 13.97 0.28 -1.46
C ASP A 78 14.72 1.55 -1.88
N ARG A 79 16.03 1.42 -2.12
CA ARG A 79 16.87 2.52 -2.58
C ARG A 79 16.65 2.77 -4.06
N LEU A 80 16.52 4.04 -4.41
CA LEU A 80 16.76 4.55 -5.74
C LEU A 80 18.16 5.17 -5.74
N THR A 81 19.03 4.79 -6.68
CA THR A 81 20.29 5.51 -6.85
C THR A 81 19.98 6.91 -7.40
N GLY A 82 20.56 7.97 -6.81
CA GLY A 82 20.44 9.32 -7.35
C GLY A 82 20.17 10.41 -6.30
N THR A 83 19.33 11.38 -6.70
CA THR A 83 19.13 12.69 -6.06
C THR A 83 18.60 12.58 -4.62
N PRO A 84 19.15 13.35 -3.66
CA PRO A 84 18.60 13.47 -2.31
C PRO A 84 17.11 13.81 -2.31
N GLU A 85 16.39 13.29 -1.31
CA GLU A 85 14.95 13.48 -1.09
C GLU A 85 14.03 13.06 -2.24
N SER A 86 14.58 12.45 -3.30
CA SER A 86 13.78 11.93 -4.41
C SER A 86 13.03 10.66 -4.02
N VAL A 87 11.83 10.51 -4.57
CA VAL A 87 11.01 9.31 -4.38
C VAL A 87 10.25 8.98 -5.65
N ARG A 88 10.10 7.69 -5.92
CA ARG A 88 9.27 7.13 -6.97
C ARG A 88 8.40 6.03 -6.38
N ILE A 89 7.08 6.17 -6.56
CA ILE A 89 6.10 5.13 -6.25
C ILE A 89 5.74 4.43 -7.57
N ALA A 90 5.94 3.12 -7.65
CA ALA A 90 5.71 2.35 -8.88
C ALA A 90 5.19 0.94 -8.57
N PRO A 91 4.50 0.26 -9.51
CA PRO A 91 4.11 -1.14 -9.32
C PRO A 91 5.32 -2.07 -9.13
N LEU A 92 5.16 -3.16 -8.35
CA LEU A 92 6.20 -4.16 -8.10
C LEU A 92 6.46 -5.11 -9.29
N GLY A 93 5.94 -4.78 -10.48
CA GLY A 93 6.06 -5.58 -11.69
C GLY A 93 5.15 -6.80 -11.68
N LYS A 94 5.74 -8.00 -11.71
CA LYS A 94 5.01 -9.28 -11.80
C LYS A 94 4.35 -9.71 -10.49
N ARG A 95 4.72 -9.09 -9.37
CA ARG A 95 4.16 -9.37 -8.06
C ARG A 95 3.10 -8.32 -7.70
N PRO A 96 1.96 -8.70 -7.10
CA PRO A 96 1.00 -7.74 -6.57
C PRO A 96 1.66 -6.83 -5.55
N GLY A 97 1.66 -5.52 -5.79
CA GLY A 97 2.29 -4.59 -4.87
C GLY A 97 2.80 -3.29 -5.49
N ILE A 98 3.41 -2.49 -4.63
CA ILE A 98 4.00 -1.20 -4.95
C ILE A 98 5.39 -1.09 -4.33
N ALA A 99 6.32 -0.49 -5.06
CA ALA A 99 7.63 -0.09 -4.60
C ALA A 99 7.65 1.40 -4.27
N VAL A 100 8.15 1.75 -3.10
CA VAL A 100 8.62 3.09 -2.73
C VAL A 100 10.14 3.11 -2.91
N LEU A 101 10.60 3.67 -4.02
CA LEU A 101 12.02 3.77 -4.36
C LEU A 101 12.52 5.16 -4.02
N ALA A 102 13.48 5.29 -3.11
CA ALA A 102 13.91 6.58 -2.59
C ALA A 102 15.42 6.81 -2.62
N GLY A 103 15.83 8.05 -2.94
CA GLY A 103 17.23 8.47 -2.93
C GLY A 103 17.88 8.40 -1.55
N ASP A 104 17.10 8.69 -0.50
CA ASP A 104 17.53 8.68 0.89
C ASP A 104 16.35 8.38 1.86
N ALA A 105 16.63 8.53 3.16
CA ALA A 105 15.63 8.31 4.21
C ALA A 105 14.47 9.32 4.17
N ARG A 106 14.71 10.56 3.71
CA ARG A 106 13.65 11.58 3.62
C ARG A 106 12.71 11.28 2.46
N GLY A 107 13.26 10.93 1.30
CA GLY A 107 12.46 10.46 0.15
C GLY A 107 11.62 9.24 0.51
N ALA A 108 12.19 8.28 1.25
CA ALA A 108 11.45 7.09 1.70
C ALA A 108 10.33 7.46 2.67
N CYS A 109 10.61 8.37 3.62
CA CYS A 109 9.61 8.91 4.53
C CYS A 109 8.44 9.55 3.75
N TYR A 110 8.75 10.44 2.79
CA TYR A 110 7.73 11.10 1.98
C TYR A 110 6.89 10.12 1.17
N GLY A 111 7.51 9.14 0.53
CA GLY A 111 6.76 8.13 -0.23
C GLY A 111 5.82 7.30 0.63
N LEU A 112 6.24 6.93 1.85
CA LEU A 112 5.40 6.18 2.78
C LEU A 112 4.23 7.01 3.32
N LEU A 113 4.47 8.30 3.65
CA LEU A 113 3.42 9.20 4.10
C LEU A 113 2.42 9.52 2.98
N GLU A 114 2.89 9.67 1.74
CA GLU A 114 2.03 9.81 0.57
C GLU A 114 1.11 8.59 0.41
N LEU A 115 1.62 7.37 0.61
CA LEU A 115 0.77 6.17 0.61
C LEU A 115 -0.21 6.16 1.78
N ALA A 116 0.21 6.60 2.97
CA ALA A 116 -0.66 6.68 4.14
C ALA A 116 -1.83 7.65 3.88
N ASP A 117 -1.54 8.82 3.33
CA ASP A 117 -2.54 9.83 2.96
C ASP A 117 -3.52 9.30 1.91
N ARG A 118 -3.03 8.62 0.86
CA ARG A 118 -3.89 7.99 -0.15
C ARG A 118 -4.81 6.93 0.45
N VAL A 119 -4.32 6.11 1.37
CA VAL A 119 -5.12 5.09 2.06
C VAL A 119 -6.22 5.74 2.90
N GLN A 120 -5.88 6.81 3.64
CA GLN A 120 -6.86 7.54 4.45
C GLN A 120 -7.97 8.17 3.60
N ASN A 121 -7.62 8.68 2.42
CA ASN A 121 -8.53 9.41 1.55
C ASN A 121 -9.12 8.57 0.41
N ALA A 122 -8.88 7.25 0.36
CA ALA A 122 -9.42 6.37 -0.67
C ALA A 122 -10.94 6.21 -0.55
N THR A 123 -11.67 6.26 -1.67
CA THR A 123 -13.13 6.13 -1.71
C THR A 123 -13.66 4.70 -1.55
N ASP A 124 -12.82 3.69 -1.76
CA ASP A 124 -13.13 2.27 -1.64
C ASP A 124 -12.20 1.64 -0.58
N PRO A 125 -12.72 0.93 0.45
CA PRO A 125 -11.97 0.34 1.56
C PRO A 125 -10.53 -0.09 1.29
#